data_AF-A0A9P6PE81-F1
#
_entry.id   AF-A0A9P6PE81-F1
#
_cell.length_a   1.000
_cell.length_b   1.000
_cell.length_c   1.000
_cell.angle_alpha   90.00
_cell.angle_beta   90.00
_cell.angle_gamma   90.00
#
_symmetry.space_group_name_H-M   'P 1'
#
loop_
_entity.id
_entity.type
_entity.pdbx_description
1 polymer ?
#
loop_
_entity_poly.entity_id
_entity_poly.type
_entity_poly.pdbx_seq_one_letter_code
_entity_poly.pdbx_strand_id
1 'polypeptide(L)'
;MFCNWIWSRSLLRRSARIGALLLVLILIRVLIYKHELPLPSLFPIDSLGMSSLDDICSRYQSHAEEKDDSQYFTEHNHLQDHLGTTVADISIPEDTWKDLPVKGAFVMILRSADLANARSAIRSIEDRFNHRARYPWVLIHFQSFTPEFRKYVSKVTSAPTFIGRADPEAWGYPSWINVDRVEKTTIQKKEDNIPGGGSISYHQKLR
;
A
#
# COMPACT_ATOMS: atom_id res chain seq x y z
N MET A 1 32.16 -2.70 -79.49
CA MET A 1 31.86 -3.72 -78.47
C MET A 1 31.18 -3.03 -77.30
N PHE A 2 29.86 -2.84 -77.41
CA PHE A 2 28.99 -2.23 -76.40
C PHE A 2 27.98 -3.31 -76.00
N CYS A 3 28.19 -3.99 -74.87
CA CYS A 3 27.13 -4.71 -74.16
C CYS A 3 27.73 -5.32 -72.90
N ASN A 4 27.46 -4.73 -71.72
CA ASN A 4 27.32 -5.42 -70.43
C ASN A 4 27.20 -4.43 -69.24
N TRP A 5 26.43 -3.34 -69.39
CA TRP A 5 26.18 -2.41 -68.26
C TRP A 5 24.68 -2.16 -67.97
N ILE A 6 23.79 -3.03 -68.44
CA ILE A 6 22.33 -2.86 -68.26
C ILE A 6 21.66 -3.95 -67.39
N TRP A 7 22.39 -4.99 -66.95
CA TRP A 7 21.78 -6.10 -66.20
C TRP A 7 21.86 -6.03 -64.66
N SER A 8 22.49 -5.02 -64.06
CA SER A 8 22.66 -4.94 -62.59
C SER A 8 21.64 -4.06 -61.84
N ARG A 9 20.78 -3.30 -62.53
CA ARG A 9 19.76 -2.44 -61.87
C ARG A 9 18.35 -3.04 -61.78
N SER A 10 18.05 -4.11 -62.50
CA SER A 10 16.72 -4.76 -62.49
C SER A 10 16.53 -5.75 -61.34
N LEU A 11 17.62 -6.33 -60.80
CA LEU A 11 17.57 -7.30 -59.70
C LEU A 11 17.44 -6.66 -58.32
N LEU A 12 18.10 -5.50 -58.07
CA LEU A 12 17.97 -4.77 -56.79
C LEU A 12 16.61 -4.06 -56.61
N ARG A 13 15.91 -3.70 -57.69
CA ARG A 13 14.55 -3.14 -57.58
C ARG A 13 13.47 -4.21 -57.35
N ARG A 14 13.75 -5.48 -57.70
CA ARG A 14 12.82 -6.60 -57.45
C ARG A 14 12.90 -7.10 -56.01
N SER A 15 14.09 -7.19 -55.42
CA SER A 15 14.24 -7.60 -54.00
C SER A 15 13.67 -6.59 -53.01
N ALA A 16 13.82 -5.28 -53.28
CA ALA A 16 13.23 -4.23 -52.45
C ALA A 16 11.69 -4.21 -52.50
N ARG A 17 11.09 -4.52 -53.66
CA ARG A 17 9.62 -4.63 -53.82
C ARG A 17 9.06 -5.88 -53.11
N ILE A 18 9.79 -6.99 -53.13
CA ILE A 18 9.41 -8.22 -52.42
C ILE A 18 9.54 -8.02 -50.90
N GLY A 19 10.61 -7.36 -50.44
CA GLY A 19 10.79 -7.03 -49.03
C GLY A 19 9.72 -6.07 -48.49
N ALA A 20 9.34 -5.06 -49.27
CA ALA A 20 8.24 -4.15 -48.92
C ALA A 20 6.88 -4.87 -48.86
N LEU A 21 6.60 -5.79 -49.79
CA LEU A 21 5.37 -6.60 -49.76
C LEU A 21 5.34 -7.56 -48.55
N LEU A 22 6.47 -8.16 -48.17
CA LEU A 22 6.54 -9.00 -46.97
C LEU A 22 6.32 -8.19 -45.69
N LEU A 23 6.90 -7.00 -45.56
CA LEU A 23 6.66 -6.13 -44.41
C LEU A 23 5.21 -5.64 -44.34
N VAL A 24 4.60 -5.31 -45.48
CA VAL A 24 3.17 -4.96 -45.56
C VAL A 24 2.29 -6.15 -45.20
N LEU A 25 2.60 -7.37 -45.66
CA LEU A 25 1.87 -8.58 -45.26
C LEU A 25 2.06 -8.93 -43.79
N ILE A 26 3.22 -8.67 -43.20
CA ILE A 26 3.47 -8.84 -41.75
C ILE A 26 2.69 -7.79 -40.96
N LEU A 27 2.65 -6.53 -41.39
CA LEU A 27 1.85 -5.48 -40.75
C LEU A 27 0.34 -5.72 -40.89
N ILE A 28 -0.12 -6.21 -42.05
CA ILE A 28 -1.50 -6.63 -42.27
C ILE A 28 -1.83 -7.85 -41.39
N ARG A 29 -0.93 -8.85 -41.28
CA ARG A 29 -1.09 -9.94 -40.31
C ARG A 29 -1.17 -9.41 -38.88
N VAL A 30 -0.29 -8.50 -38.47
CA VAL A 30 -0.30 -7.92 -37.11
C VAL A 30 -1.58 -7.13 -36.85
N LEU A 31 -2.10 -6.39 -37.84
CA LEU A 31 -3.36 -5.65 -37.74
C LEU A 31 -4.59 -6.58 -37.71
N ILE A 32 -4.59 -7.68 -38.48
CA ILE A 32 -5.62 -8.72 -38.43
C ILE A 32 -5.57 -9.48 -37.09
N TYR A 33 -4.37 -9.84 -36.60
CA TYR A 33 -4.18 -10.48 -35.29
C TYR A 33 -4.55 -9.56 -34.11
N LYS A 34 -4.45 -8.23 -34.27
CA LYS A 34 -4.90 -7.27 -33.24
C LYS A 34 -6.42 -7.05 -33.26
N HIS A 35 -7.10 -7.38 -34.35
CA HIS A 35 -8.55 -7.24 -34.47
C HIS A 35 -9.32 -8.53 -34.08
N GLU A 36 -8.64 -9.68 -33.96
CA GLU A 36 -9.21 -10.89 -33.37
C GLU A 36 -8.20 -11.60 -32.47
N LEU A 37 -8.05 -11.10 -31.25
CA LEU A 37 -7.68 -11.94 -30.11
C LEU A 37 -8.97 -12.39 -29.43
N PRO A 38 -9.42 -13.64 -29.62
CA PRO A 38 -10.36 -14.23 -28.68
C PRO A 38 -9.63 -14.33 -27.33
N LEU A 39 -10.17 -13.65 -26.32
CA LEU A 39 -9.76 -13.87 -24.94
C LEU A 39 -9.89 -15.38 -24.64
N PRO A 40 -8.94 -15.98 -23.88
CA PRO A 40 -9.13 -17.32 -23.39
C PRO A 40 -10.41 -17.35 -22.54
N SER A 41 -11.29 -18.30 -22.86
CA SER A 41 -12.52 -18.58 -22.12
C SER A 41 -12.19 -18.81 -20.64
N LEU A 42 -12.37 -17.76 -19.84
CA LEU A 42 -12.67 -17.90 -18.43
C LEU A 42 -14.08 -18.50 -18.36
N PHE A 43 -14.13 -19.75 -17.89
CA PHE A 43 -15.23 -20.50 -17.29
C PHE A 43 -16.68 -20.23 -17.80
N PRO A 44 -17.46 -21.27 -18.14
CA PRO A 44 -18.86 -21.08 -18.47
C PRO A 44 -19.60 -20.54 -17.23
N ILE A 45 -20.01 -19.28 -17.29
CA ILE A 45 -20.97 -18.73 -16.33
C ILE A 45 -22.34 -19.06 -16.91
N ASP A 46 -22.96 -20.07 -16.30
CA ASP A 46 -24.35 -20.42 -16.52
C ASP A 46 -25.26 -19.18 -16.40
N SER A 47 -26.39 -19.20 -17.10
CA SER A 47 -27.42 -18.15 -17.18
C SER A 47 -28.16 -17.84 -15.86
N LEU A 48 -27.49 -18.03 -14.72
CA LEU A 48 -27.90 -17.70 -13.37
C LEU A 48 -26.97 -16.65 -12.70
N GLY A 49 -26.03 -16.05 -13.44
CA GLY A 49 -24.99 -15.16 -12.90
C GLY A 49 -25.10 -13.68 -13.25
N MET A 50 -26.04 -13.25 -14.10
CA MET A 50 -26.14 -11.83 -14.47
C MET A 50 -26.86 -10.98 -13.41
N SER A 51 -27.67 -11.60 -12.55
CA SER A 51 -28.22 -10.90 -11.38
C SER A 51 -27.17 -10.66 -10.32
N SER A 52 -26.07 -11.41 -10.28
CA SER A 52 -25.09 -11.29 -9.20
C SER A 52 -24.04 -10.22 -9.45
N LEU A 53 -23.69 -9.91 -10.71
CA LEU A 53 -22.72 -8.86 -11.00
C LEU A 53 -23.32 -7.45 -10.88
N ASP A 54 -24.58 -7.28 -11.29
CA ASP A 54 -25.31 -6.04 -11.00
C ASP A 54 -25.60 -5.91 -9.50
N ASP A 55 -25.85 -7.03 -8.80
CA ASP A 55 -25.98 -7.07 -7.34
C ASP A 55 -24.64 -6.87 -6.61
N ILE A 56 -23.51 -7.26 -7.20
CA ILE A 56 -22.16 -6.99 -6.67
C ILE A 56 -21.77 -5.54 -6.93
N CYS A 57 -22.05 -4.98 -8.12
CA CYS A 57 -21.79 -3.58 -8.44
C CYS A 57 -22.68 -2.64 -7.63
N SER A 58 -23.96 -2.95 -7.48
CA SER A 58 -24.87 -2.19 -6.60
C SER A 58 -24.48 -2.33 -5.13
N ARG A 59 -24.00 -3.51 -4.68
CA ARG A 59 -23.44 -3.70 -3.33
C ARG A 59 -22.09 -3.00 -3.14
N TYR A 60 -21.29 -2.84 -4.20
CA TYR A 60 -20.05 -2.05 -4.18
C TYR A 60 -20.34 -0.54 -4.13
N GLN A 61 -21.36 -0.09 -4.87
CA GLN A 61 -21.83 1.30 -4.86
C GLN A 61 -22.54 1.64 -3.54
N SER A 62 -23.31 0.71 -2.94
CA SER A 62 -23.88 0.91 -1.61
C SER A 62 -22.81 0.93 -0.51
N HIS A 63 -21.73 0.16 -0.63
CA HIS A 63 -20.59 0.22 0.30
C HIS A 63 -19.71 1.46 0.15
N ALA A 64 -19.75 2.15 -0.99
CA ALA A 64 -19.00 3.39 -1.19
C ALA A 64 -19.68 4.62 -0.56
N GLU A 65 -21.01 4.58 -0.37
CA GLU A 65 -21.79 5.70 0.18
C GLU A 65 -22.20 5.52 1.65
N GLU A 66 -22.15 4.32 2.23
CA GLU A 66 -22.44 4.11 3.66
C GLU A 66 -21.16 4.04 4.50
N LYS A 67 -20.45 5.17 4.58
CA LYS A 67 -19.57 5.43 5.74
C LYS A 67 -20.34 6.33 6.69
N ASP A 68 -21.32 5.71 7.36
CA ASP A 68 -22.20 6.31 8.36
C ASP A 68 -21.41 7.20 9.32
N ASP A 69 -21.91 8.42 9.57
CA ASP A 69 -21.28 9.41 10.44
C ASP A 69 -21.07 8.88 11.88
N SER A 70 -21.79 7.81 12.26
CA SER A 70 -21.58 7.07 13.50
C SER A 70 -20.21 6.37 13.60
N GLN A 71 -19.53 6.11 12.48
CA GLN A 71 -18.25 5.41 12.46
C GLN A 71 -17.11 6.27 13.07
N TYR A 72 -17.22 7.59 13.04
CA TYR A 72 -16.18 8.50 13.55
C TYR A 72 -16.16 8.60 15.08
N PHE A 73 -17.33 8.49 15.74
CA PHE A 73 -17.42 8.35 17.20
C PHE A 73 -17.02 6.94 17.66
N THR A 74 -17.32 5.93 16.85
CA THR A 74 -16.99 4.52 17.10
C THR A 74 -15.48 4.30 17.16
N GLU A 75 -14.67 5.00 16.35
CA GLU A 75 -13.20 4.92 16.41
C GLU A 75 -12.61 5.45 17.73
N HIS A 76 -13.13 6.56 18.29
CA HIS A 76 -12.65 7.07 19.59
C HIS A 76 -13.02 6.14 20.74
N ASN A 77 -14.22 5.53 20.70
CA ASN A 77 -14.72 4.66 21.76
C ASN A 77 -14.14 3.23 21.69
N HIS A 78 -13.83 2.70 20.50
CA HIS A 78 -13.26 1.35 20.35
C HIS A 78 -11.79 1.23 20.78
N LEU A 79 -11.07 2.33 20.97
CA LEU A 79 -9.68 2.29 21.47
C LEU A 79 -9.61 1.85 22.94
N GLN A 80 -10.70 1.96 23.70
CA GLN A 80 -10.74 1.62 25.12
C GLN A 80 -11.07 0.13 25.40
N ASP A 81 -11.71 -0.57 24.46
CA ASP A 81 -12.31 -1.90 24.73
C ASP A 81 -11.35 -3.10 24.48
N HIS A 82 -10.17 -2.85 23.89
CA HIS A 82 -9.15 -3.88 23.63
C HIS A 82 -7.88 -3.70 24.49
N LEU A 83 -8.04 -3.28 25.74
CA LEU A 83 -6.97 -3.20 26.75
C LEU A 83 -6.57 -4.61 27.24
N GLY A 84 -6.02 -5.41 26.34
CA GLY A 84 -5.36 -6.67 26.72
C GLY A 84 -4.13 -6.40 27.59
N THR A 85 -3.93 -7.28 28.59
CA THR A 85 -2.90 -7.31 29.64
C THR A 85 -1.45 -7.42 29.12
N THR A 86 -1.03 -6.58 28.18
CA THR A 86 0.37 -6.46 27.77
C THR A 86 0.92 -5.15 28.31
N VAL A 87 1.85 -5.25 29.25
CA VAL A 87 2.57 -4.10 29.80
C VAL A 87 3.45 -3.53 28.69
N ALA A 88 3.21 -2.27 28.33
CA ALA A 88 4.06 -1.53 27.42
C ALA A 88 5.34 -1.08 28.13
N ASP A 89 6.44 -1.02 27.40
CA ASP A 89 7.71 -0.50 27.90
C ASP A 89 7.60 1.03 28.05
N ILE A 90 7.85 1.52 29.27
CA ILE A 90 7.76 2.95 29.61
C ILE A 90 9.11 3.65 29.38
N SER A 91 10.21 2.91 29.49
CA SER A 91 11.57 3.43 29.38
C SER A 91 12.48 2.43 28.69
N ILE A 92 13.44 2.94 27.92
CA ILE A 92 14.50 2.12 27.33
C ILE A 92 15.68 2.10 28.31
N PRO A 93 16.18 0.92 28.71
CA PRO A 93 17.35 0.79 29.56
C PRO A 93 18.59 1.44 28.94
N GLU A 94 19.36 2.19 29.72
CA GLU A 94 20.53 2.96 29.24
C GLU A 94 21.66 2.05 28.72
N ASP A 95 21.74 0.82 29.19
CA ASP A 95 22.67 -0.22 28.73
C ASP A 95 22.39 -0.72 27.31
N THR A 96 21.20 -0.44 26.76
CA THR A 96 20.82 -0.80 25.38
C THR A 96 21.82 -0.28 24.34
N TRP A 97 22.41 0.89 24.58
CA TRP A 97 23.35 1.52 23.65
C TRP A 97 24.82 1.33 24.01
N LYS A 98 25.13 0.53 25.04
CA LYS A 98 26.50 0.38 25.54
C LYS A 98 27.51 -0.07 24.47
N ASP A 99 27.06 -0.94 23.57
CA ASP A 99 27.89 -1.49 22.50
C ASP A 99 27.72 -0.74 21.17
N LEU A 100 26.98 0.38 21.16
CA LEU A 100 26.67 1.16 19.96
C LEU A 100 27.49 2.45 19.93
N PRO A 101 27.93 2.90 18.74
CA PRO A 101 28.79 4.09 18.63
C PRO A 101 28.06 5.39 18.99
N VAL A 102 26.74 5.45 18.79
CA VAL A 102 25.89 6.60 19.10
C VAL A 102 24.53 6.13 19.59
N LYS A 103 23.87 6.93 20.42
CA LYS A 103 22.48 6.70 20.84
C LYS A 103 21.54 6.90 19.65
N GLY A 104 20.76 5.88 19.33
CA GLY A 104 19.81 5.91 18.23
C GLY A 104 18.82 4.76 18.31
N ALA A 105 17.67 4.88 17.64
CA ALA A 105 16.66 3.84 17.59
C ALA A 105 15.85 3.95 16.30
N PHE A 106 15.36 2.83 15.80
CA PHE A 106 14.34 2.82 14.75
C PHE A 106 12.97 2.90 15.39
N VAL A 107 12.23 3.96 15.08
CA VAL A 107 10.87 4.17 15.62
C VAL A 107 9.85 3.90 14.53
N MET A 108 8.82 3.12 14.84
CA MET A 108 7.72 2.84 13.93
C MET A 108 6.39 2.95 14.67
N ILE A 109 5.55 3.89 14.22
CA ILE A 109 4.17 4.04 14.69
C ILE A 109 3.27 3.22 13.78
N LEU A 110 2.52 2.30 14.36
CA LEU A 110 1.74 1.31 13.65
C LEU A 110 0.25 1.49 13.89
N ARG A 111 -0.53 1.09 12.90
CA ARG A 111 -1.97 0.83 13.01
C ARG A 111 -2.21 -0.63 12.65
N SER A 112 -3.32 -1.21 13.12
CA SER A 112 -3.64 -2.62 12.87
C SER A 112 -3.63 -2.98 11.38
N ALA A 113 -4.10 -2.08 10.51
CA ALA A 113 -4.11 -2.27 9.06
C ALA A 113 -2.70 -2.29 8.42
N ASP A 114 -1.71 -1.65 9.04
CA ASP A 114 -0.37 -1.47 8.49
C ASP A 114 0.62 -2.57 8.91
N LEU A 115 0.21 -3.50 9.78
CA LEU A 115 1.09 -4.55 10.33
C LEU A 115 1.74 -5.41 9.24
N ALA A 116 1.03 -5.69 8.14
CA ALA A 116 1.60 -6.46 7.03
C ALA A 116 2.74 -5.71 6.33
N ASN A 117 2.56 -4.42 6.07
CA ASN A 117 3.58 -3.57 5.44
C ASN A 117 4.77 -3.33 6.37
N ALA A 118 4.50 -3.19 7.67
CA ALA A 118 5.52 -3.05 8.71
C ALA A 118 6.48 -4.24 8.73
N ARG A 119 5.96 -5.47 8.62
CA ARG A 119 6.78 -6.69 8.54
C ARG A 119 7.79 -6.62 7.39
N SER A 120 7.33 -6.25 6.21
CA SER A 120 8.19 -6.10 5.02
C SER A 120 9.24 -5.01 5.20
N ALA A 121 8.87 -3.86 5.80
CA ALA A 121 9.77 -2.75 6.05
C ALA A 121 10.88 -3.13 7.06
N ILE A 122 10.50 -3.74 8.19
CA ILE A 122 11.45 -4.21 9.22
C ILE A 122 12.44 -5.19 8.59
N ARG A 123 11.94 -6.19 7.86
CA ARG A 123 12.80 -7.16 7.16
C ARG A 123 13.79 -6.49 6.21
N SER A 124 13.32 -5.54 5.39
CA SER A 124 14.21 -4.84 4.46
C SER A 124 15.32 -4.04 5.15
N ILE A 125 15.03 -3.45 6.31
CA ILE A 125 16.01 -2.68 7.09
C ILE A 125 17.00 -3.62 7.78
N GLU A 126 16.52 -4.72 8.36
CA GLU A 126 17.36 -5.76 8.97
C GLU A 126 18.31 -6.38 7.95
N ASP A 127 17.78 -6.85 6.81
CA ASP A 127 18.56 -7.53 5.76
C ASP A 127 19.69 -6.63 5.22
N ARG A 128 19.49 -5.31 5.15
CA ARG A 128 20.46 -4.38 4.55
C ARG A 128 21.43 -3.79 5.56
N PHE A 129 20.94 -3.40 6.73
CA PHE A 129 21.66 -2.55 7.67
C PHE A 129 21.68 -3.13 9.08
N ASN A 130 20.52 -3.36 9.67
CA ASN A 130 20.43 -3.49 11.12
C ASN A 130 20.94 -4.84 11.66
N HIS A 131 21.05 -5.88 10.81
CA HIS A 131 21.69 -7.14 11.21
C HIS A 131 23.16 -6.96 11.66
N ARG A 132 23.86 -5.94 11.15
CA ARG A 132 25.24 -5.58 11.54
C ARG A 132 25.26 -4.53 12.65
N ALA A 133 24.42 -3.50 12.52
CA ALA A 133 24.46 -2.34 13.39
C ALA A 133 23.78 -2.58 14.75
N ARG A 134 22.75 -3.45 14.81
CA ARG A 134 22.01 -3.85 16.02
C ARG A 134 21.40 -2.67 16.80
N TYR A 135 20.89 -1.66 16.11
CA TYR A 135 20.13 -0.58 16.75
C TYR A 135 18.76 -1.08 17.22
N PRO A 136 18.27 -0.61 18.38
CA PRO A 136 17.01 -1.05 18.93
C PRO A 136 15.81 -0.57 18.10
N TRP A 137 14.75 -1.38 18.12
CA TRP A 137 13.44 -1.04 17.57
C TRP A 137 12.51 -0.53 18.66
N VAL A 138 11.78 0.55 18.38
CA VAL A 138 10.71 1.09 19.20
C VAL A 138 9.43 1.06 18.38
N LEU A 139 8.55 0.12 18.70
CA LEU A 139 7.30 -0.09 17.99
C LEU A 139 6.16 0.48 18.83
N ILE A 140 5.43 1.45 18.29
CA ILE A 140 4.37 2.15 19.00
C ILE A 140 3.03 1.79 18.36
N HIS A 141 2.07 1.39 19.18
CA HIS A 141 0.71 1.08 18.73
C HIS A 141 -0.31 1.60 19.74
N PHE A 142 -1.52 1.94 19.27
CA PHE A 142 -2.61 2.40 20.15
C PHE A 142 -3.27 1.25 20.91
N GLN A 143 -3.25 0.05 20.32
CA GLN A 143 -3.76 -1.17 20.92
C GLN A 143 -2.60 -2.12 21.24
N SER A 144 -2.88 -3.23 21.91
CA SER A 144 -1.87 -4.27 22.12
C SER A 144 -1.48 -4.94 20.81
N PHE A 145 -0.18 -5.24 20.63
CA PHE A 145 0.28 -6.01 19.47
C PHE A 145 -0.18 -7.46 19.54
N THR A 146 -0.55 -8.03 18.40
CA THR A 146 -0.90 -9.44 18.36
C THR A 146 0.33 -10.33 18.63
N PRO A 147 0.15 -11.51 19.26
CA PRO A 147 1.26 -12.43 19.55
C PRO A 147 2.05 -12.84 18.29
N GLU A 148 1.38 -12.95 17.15
CA GLU A 148 1.99 -13.33 15.87
C GLU A 148 2.96 -12.27 15.38
N PHE A 149 2.59 -10.99 15.53
CA PHE A 149 3.44 -9.88 15.15
C PHE A 149 4.70 -9.83 16.03
N ARG A 150 4.53 -9.97 17.35
CA ARG A 150 5.66 -10.02 18.29
C ARG A 150 6.62 -11.18 17.97
N LYS A 151 6.06 -12.36 17.71
CA LYS A 151 6.82 -13.56 17.30
C LYS A 151 7.53 -13.37 15.96
N TYR A 152 6.95 -12.61 15.04
CA TYR A 152 7.58 -12.28 13.78
C TYR A 152 8.78 -11.35 13.99
N VAL A 153 8.59 -10.24 14.71
CA VAL A 153 9.65 -9.26 14.94
C VAL A 153 10.82 -9.93 15.65
N SER A 154 10.57 -10.71 16.72
CA SER A 154 11.62 -11.43 17.46
C SER A 154 12.39 -12.46 16.63
N LYS A 155 11.84 -12.92 15.49
CA LYS A 155 12.53 -13.84 14.58
C LYS A 155 13.37 -13.12 13.53
N VAL A 156 13.01 -11.89 13.20
CA VAL A 156 13.60 -11.15 12.08
C VAL A 156 14.72 -10.24 12.56
N THR A 157 14.58 -9.63 13.75
CA THR A 157 15.62 -8.80 14.34
C THR A 157 16.37 -9.55 15.43
N SER A 158 17.69 -9.37 15.45
CA SER A 158 18.55 -9.76 16.57
C SER A 158 18.76 -8.61 17.56
N ALA A 159 18.28 -7.40 17.23
CA ALA A 159 18.40 -6.22 18.07
C ALA A 159 17.31 -6.17 19.16
N PRO A 160 17.54 -5.44 20.26
CA PRO A 160 16.52 -5.20 21.27
C PRO A 160 15.27 -4.55 20.65
N THR A 161 14.09 -5.03 21.04
CA THR A 161 12.81 -4.48 20.57
C THR A 161 11.98 -4.06 21.77
N PHE A 162 11.51 -2.82 21.75
CA PHE A 162 10.65 -2.21 22.76
C PHE A 162 9.27 -1.93 22.18
N ILE A 163 8.24 -2.18 22.99
CA ILE A 163 6.85 -2.01 22.61
C ILE A 163 6.26 -0.87 23.44
N GLY A 164 6.01 0.26 22.79
CA GLY A 164 5.31 1.39 23.36
C GLY A 164 3.81 1.32 23.10
N ARG A 165 3.02 1.76 24.07
CA ARG A 165 1.60 2.07 23.88
C ARG A 165 1.45 3.58 23.80
N ALA A 166 0.88 4.06 22.71
CA ALA A 166 0.56 5.48 22.61
C ALA A 166 -0.54 5.82 23.60
N ASP A 167 -0.36 6.90 24.36
CA ASP A 167 -1.39 7.40 25.27
C ASP A 167 -2.56 7.97 24.45
N PRO A 168 -3.79 7.43 24.59
CA PRO A 168 -4.95 7.94 23.89
C PRO A 168 -5.24 9.41 24.20
N GLU A 169 -4.97 9.86 25.43
CA GLU A 169 -5.23 11.25 25.83
C GLU A 169 -4.28 12.22 25.12
N ALA A 170 -3.01 11.85 25.02
CA ALA A 170 -2.01 12.61 24.27
C ALA A 170 -2.25 12.62 22.75
N TRP A 171 -3.08 11.71 22.21
CA TRP A 171 -3.45 11.65 20.78
C TRP A 171 -4.82 12.26 20.46
N GLY A 172 -5.65 12.46 21.48
CA GLY A 172 -6.95 13.14 21.39
C GLY A 172 -6.83 14.64 21.09
N TYR A 173 -7.97 15.28 20.84
CA TYR A 173 -8.02 16.74 20.76
C TYR A 173 -7.80 17.35 22.15
N PRO A 174 -6.90 18.33 22.29
CA PRO A 174 -6.75 19.03 23.55
C PRO A 174 -8.02 19.85 23.84
N SER A 175 -8.26 20.15 25.11
CA SER A 175 -9.51 20.75 25.59
C SER A 175 -9.87 22.11 24.97
N TRP A 176 -8.89 22.84 24.44
CA TRP A 176 -9.11 24.13 23.78
C TRP A 176 -9.56 24.03 22.31
N ILE A 177 -9.58 22.82 21.73
CA ILE A 177 -10.04 22.61 20.35
C ILE A 177 -11.55 22.37 20.35
N ASN A 178 -12.26 23.15 19.53
CA ASN A 178 -13.69 22.97 19.30
C ASN A 178 -13.91 21.83 18.28
N VAL A 179 -14.36 20.68 18.77
CA VAL A 179 -14.56 19.46 17.97
C VAL A 179 -15.61 19.67 16.88
N ASP A 180 -16.74 20.32 17.18
CA ASP A 180 -17.81 20.60 16.20
C ASP A 180 -17.30 21.39 14.99
N ARG A 181 -16.40 22.37 15.21
CA ARG A 181 -15.78 23.14 14.13
C ARG A 181 -14.86 22.26 13.29
N VAL A 182 -14.11 21.37 13.93
CA VAL A 182 -13.21 20.43 13.23
C VAL A 182 -14.03 19.47 12.38
N GLU A 183 -15.12 18.92 12.90
CA GLU A 183 -16.02 18.04 12.15
C GLU A 183 -16.60 18.73 10.91
N LYS A 184 -17.18 19.93 11.08
CA LYS A 184 -17.71 20.73 9.95
C LYS A 184 -16.65 20.99 8.88
N THR A 185 -15.44 21.37 9.31
CA THR A 185 -14.33 21.65 8.39
C THR A 185 -13.86 20.37 7.69
N THR A 186 -13.89 19.23 8.38
CA THR A 186 -13.48 17.93 7.84
C THR A 186 -14.47 17.44 6.79
N ILE A 187 -15.77 17.59 7.04
CA ILE A 187 -16.85 17.32 6.08
C ILE A 187 -16.66 18.19 4.84
N GLN A 188 -16.50 19.50 5.02
CA GLN A 188 -16.29 20.43 3.90
C GLN A 188 -15.05 20.05 3.08
N LYS A 189 -13.92 19.75 3.72
CA LYS A 189 -12.70 19.31 3.02
C LYS A 189 -12.87 17.99 2.27
N LYS A 190 -13.72 17.10 2.77
CA LYS A 190 -14.08 15.84 2.12
C LYS A 190 -14.91 16.12 0.87
N GLU A 191 -15.91 17.00 0.96
CA GLU A 191 -16.73 17.46 -0.17
C GLU A 191 -15.90 18.18 -1.25
N ASP A 192 -14.93 18.99 -0.82
CA ASP A 192 -13.97 19.66 -1.70
C ASP A 192 -12.94 18.71 -2.33
N ASN A 193 -13.05 17.38 -2.08
CA ASN A 193 -12.15 16.35 -2.59
C ASN A 193 -10.66 16.59 -2.25
N ILE A 194 -10.38 17.22 -1.10
CA ILE A 194 -9.00 17.46 -0.65
C ILE A 194 -8.40 16.13 -0.14
N PRO A 195 -7.31 15.63 -0.74
CA PRO A 195 -6.69 14.38 -0.30
C PRO A 195 -6.29 14.42 1.18
N GLY A 196 -6.80 13.49 1.98
CA GLY A 196 -6.56 13.43 3.43
C GLY A 196 -7.28 14.51 4.24
N GLY A 197 -7.97 15.46 3.60
CA GLY A 197 -8.66 16.57 4.26
C GLY A 197 -9.79 16.11 5.18
N GLY A 198 -10.52 15.07 4.74
CA GLY A 198 -11.64 14.46 5.47
C GLY A 198 -11.25 13.43 6.56
N SER A 199 -9.96 13.22 6.84
CA SER A 199 -9.51 12.18 7.76
C SER A 199 -8.97 12.77 9.07
N ILE A 200 -9.71 12.58 10.17
CA ILE A 200 -9.27 12.99 11.50
C ILE A 200 -7.97 12.27 11.91
N SER A 201 -7.88 10.97 11.67
CA SER A 201 -6.68 10.17 11.98
C SER A 201 -5.46 10.61 11.19
N TYR A 202 -5.64 11.14 9.97
CA TYR A 202 -4.56 11.75 9.20
C TYR A 202 -4.06 13.04 9.87
N HIS A 203 -4.95 13.93 10.30
CA HIS A 203 -4.56 15.16 11.01
C HIS A 203 -3.88 14.86 12.36
N GLN A 204 -4.40 13.88 13.11
CA GLN A 204 -3.78 13.44 14.37
C GLN A 204 -2.37 12.88 14.16
N LYS A 205 -2.14 12.15 13.06
CA LYS A 205 -0.81 11.64 12.70
C LYS A 205 0.20 12.76 12.38
N LEU A 206 -0.26 13.90 11.89
CA LEU A 206 0.60 15.02 11.51
C LEU A 206 0.98 15.94 12.68
N ARG A 207 0.35 15.78 13.84
CA ARG A 207 0.68 16.49 15.07
C ARG A 207 1.83 15.80 15.80
#